data_AF-A0ABD1E9U7-F1
#
_entry.id   AF-A0ABD1E9U7-F1
#
_cell.length_a   1.000
_cell.length_b   1.000
_cell.length_c   1.000
_cell.angle_alpha   90.00
_cell.angle_beta   90.00
_cell.angle_gamma   90.00
#
_symmetry.space_group_name_H-M   'P 1'
#
loop_
_entity.id
_entity.type
_entity.pdbx_description
1 polymer ?
#
loop_
_entity_poly.entity_id
_entity_poly.type
_entity_poly.pdbx_seq_one_letter_code
_entity_poly.pdbx_strand_id
1 'polypeptide(L)'
;MNFGLTINNIRCLAYEYAKKCSIEYPVGWDKSGKATKDWYYGFMKRHGNLSLRRPELISANRRNGFRKETVAEFFTNLGAVLDGSSVRTTSHLEFRRNRLFNSSQRR
;
A
#
# COMPACT_ATOMS: atom_id res chain seq x y z
N MET A 1 12.87 6.15 10.05
CA MET A 1 11.70 5.92 10.91
C MET A 1 10.58 5.45 10.00
N ASN A 2 10.12 4.21 10.14
CA ASN A 2 9.05 3.66 9.31
C ASN A 2 7.71 4.12 9.91
N PHE A 3 6.87 4.78 9.10
CA PHE A 3 5.66 5.49 9.52
C PHE A 3 4.47 4.55 9.73
N GLY A 4 4.53 3.71 10.76
CA GLY A 4 3.35 2.97 11.22
C GLY A 4 2.38 3.90 11.93
N LEU A 5 1.08 3.78 11.64
CA LEU A 5 0.06 4.37 12.51
C LEU A 5 0.17 3.73 13.89
N THR A 6 0.26 4.56 14.93
CA THR A 6 0.19 4.08 16.31
C THR A 6 -1.27 4.05 16.77
N ILE A 7 -1.55 3.35 17.88
CA ILE A 7 -2.87 3.39 18.53
C ILE A 7 -3.27 4.84 18.84
N ASN A 8 -2.31 5.68 19.26
CA ASN A 8 -2.58 7.09 19.52
C ASN A 8 -2.95 7.84 18.25
N ASN A 9 -2.25 7.60 17.13
CA ASN A 9 -2.57 8.23 15.85
C ASN A 9 -3.99 7.87 15.40
N ILE A 10 -4.39 6.60 15.53
CA ILE A 10 -5.76 6.17 15.21
C ILE A 10 -6.79 6.89 16.07
N ARG A 11 -6.52 7.04 17.38
CA ARG A 11 -7.43 7.72 18.30
C ARG A 11 -7.55 9.21 18.01
N CYS A 12 -6.46 9.87 17.60
CA CYS A 12 -6.50 11.27 17.16
C CYS A 12 -7.28 11.41 15.86
N LEU A 13 -6.98 10.56 14.85
CA LEU A 13 -7.69 10.54 13.58
C LEU A 13 -9.19 10.32 13.74
N ALA A 14 -9.60 9.44 14.65
CA ALA A 14 -11.01 9.20 14.94
C ALA A 14 -11.72 10.46 15.46
N TYR A 15 -11.08 11.20 16.35
CA TYR A 15 -11.61 12.46 16.87
C TYR A 15 -11.67 13.53 15.78
N GLU A 16 -10.58 13.72 15.02
CA GLU A 16 -10.53 14.68 13.91
C GLU A 16 -11.60 14.37 12.85
N TYR A 17 -11.78 13.09 12.52
CA TYR A 17 -12.79 12.62 11.58
C TYR A 17 -14.19 12.90 12.10
N ALA A 18 -14.50 12.55 13.36
CA ALA A 18 -15.81 12.78 13.95
C ALA A 18 -16.15 14.28 13.98
N LYS A 19 -15.17 15.14 14.33
CA LYS A 19 -15.32 16.60 14.32
C LYS A 19 -15.55 17.16 12.92
N LYS A 20 -14.80 16.69 11.93
CA LYS A 20 -14.92 17.14 10.53
C LYS A 20 -16.23 16.70 9.89
N CYS A 21 -16.72 15.51 10.24
CA CYS A 21 -17.99 14.98 9.74
C CYS A 21 -19.18 15.40 10.61
N SER A 22 -18.99 16.21 11.65
CA SER A 22 -20.02 16.62 12.62
C SER A 22 -20.81 15.44 13.20
N ILE A 23 -20.13 14.32 13.42
CA ILE A 23 -20.69 13.12 14.03
C ILE A 23 -20.71 13.32 15.55
N GLU A 24 -21.74 12.84 16.22
CA GLU A 24 -21.80 12.89 17.69
C GLU A 24 -20.72 12.00 18.31
N TYR A 25 -19.99 12.52 19.29
CA TYR A 25 -18.95 11.80 20.01
C TYR A 25 -18.92 12.20 21.50
N PRO A 26 -18.31 11.39 22.38
CA PRO A 26 -18.29 11.69 23.81
C PRO A 26 -17.53 12.98 24.15
N VAL A 27 -18.08 13.85 25.00
CA VAL A 27 -17.48 15.13 25.45
C VAL A 27 -16.06 14.97 26.02
N GLY A 28 -15.74 13.81 26.58
CA GLY A 28 -14.38 13.50 27.07
C GLY A 28 -13.31 13.50 25.97
N TRP A 29 -13.69 13.38 24.70
CA TRP A 29 -12.77 13.41 23.57
C TRP A 29 -12.26 14.83 23.32
N ASP A 30 -13.09 15.86 23.49
CA ASP A 30 -12.66 17.26 23.33
C ASP A 30 -11.60 17.62 24.37
N LYS A 31 -11.79 17.18 25.63
CA LYS A 31 -10.82 17.42 26.72
C LYS A 31 -9.46 16.77 26.47
N SER A 32 -9.45 15.60 25.83
CA SER A 32 -8.23 14.81 25.62
C SER A 32 -7.64 14.95 24.21
N GLY A 33 -8.37 15.59 23.29
CA GLY A 33 -8.03 15.74 21.87
C GLY A 33 -7.99 14.44 21.09
N LYS A 34 -8.60 13.35 21.59
CA LYS A 34 -8.56 12.02 20.98
C LYS A 34 -9.62 11.07 21.54
N ALA A 35 -9.91 10.02 20.79
CA ALA A 35 -10.80 8.95 21.25
C ALA A 35 -10.29 8.23 22.51
N THR A 36 -11.15 7.60 23.30
CA THR A 36 -10.76 6.76 24.44
C THR A 36 -10.08 5.45 24.00
N LYS A 37 -9.38 4.77 24.92
CA LYS A 37 -8.81 3.45 24.61
C LYS A 37 -9.91 2.40 24.43
N ASP A 38 -10.98 2.48 25.19
CA ASP A 38 -12.11 1.55 25.09
C ASP A 38 -12.78 1.64 23.72
N TRP A 39 -12.91 2.86 23.19
CA TRP A 39 -13.37 3.06 21.83
C TRP A 39 -12.46 2.35 20.82
N TYR A 40 -11.14 2.46 20.96
CA TYR A 40 -10.19 1.81 20.05
C TYR A 40 -10.34 0.28 20.10
N TYR A 41 -10.34 -0.33 21.28
CA TYR A 41 -10.48 -1.79 21.39
C TYR A 41 -11.85 -2.26 20.87
N GLY A 42 -12.92 -1.52 21.14
CA GLY A 42 -14.25 -1.80 20.60
C GLY A 42 -14.30 -1.66 19.07
N PHE A 43 -13.65 -0.64 18.50
CA PHE A 43 -13.56 -0.41 17.06
C PHE A 43 -12.81 -1.56 16.37
N MET A 44 -11.63 -1.94 16.89
CA MET A 44 -10.85 -3.06 16.35
C MET A 44 -11.60 -4.40 16.49
N LYS A 45 -12.37 -4.59 17.57
CA LYS A 45 -13.20 -5.80 17.75
C LYS A 45 -14.32 -5.89 16.72
N ARG A 46 -14.94 -4.77 16.35
CA ARG A 46 -15.98 -4.72 15.29
C ARG A 46 -15.39 -4.92 13.89
N HIS A 47 -14.16 -4.46 13.68
CA HIS A 47 -13.48 -4.51 12.39
C HIS A 47 -12.26 -5.44 12.46
N GLY A 48 -12.50 -6.74 12.62
CA GLY A 48 -11.44 -7.76 12.73
C GLY A 48 -10.56 -7.91 11.48
N ASN A 49 -10.98 -7.36 10.34
CA ASN A 49 -10.18 -7.26 9.12
C ASN A 49 -9.12 -6.13 9.19
N LEU A 50 -9.21 -5.22 10.15
CA LEU A 50 -8.20 -4.19 10.38
C LEU A 50 -7.12 -4.73 11.30
N SER A 51 -5.86 -4.62 10.86
CA SER A 51 -4.70 -4.98 11.68
C SER A 51 -3.77 -3.78 11.83
N LEU A 52 -3.49 -3.38 13.07
CA LEU A 52 -2.42 -2.43 13.34
C LEU A 52 -1.09 -3.18 13.30
N ARG A 53 -0.42 -3.12 12.15
CA ARG A 53 0.87 -3.79 11.96
C ARG A 53 1.96 -2.97 12.64
N ARG A 54 2.80 -3.65 13.42
CA ARG A 54 4.12 -3.09 13.75
C ARG A 54 4.85 -2.89 12.42
N PRO A 55 5.35 -1.69 12.12
CA PRO A 55 6.17 -1.52 10.94
C PRO A 55 7.38 -2.46 11.08
N GLU A 56 7.49 -3.43 10.17
CA GLU A 56 8.68 -4.25 10.10
C GLU A 56 9.90 -3.35 9.90
N LEU A 57 11.04 -3.74 10.47
CA LEU A 57 12.27 -3.02 10.28
C LEU A 57 12.71 -3.20 8.82
N ILE A 58 12.21 -2.34 7.95
CA ILE A 58 12.66 -2.27 6.57
C ILE A 58 14.13 -1.81 6.59
N SER A 59 15.02 -2.61 6.02
CA SER A 59 16.44 -2.27 5.84
C SER A 59 16.60 -0.86 5.26
N ALA A 60 17.66 -0.15 5.61
CA ALA A 60 17.94 1.19 5.09
C ALA A 60 17.88 1.24 3.55
N ASN A 61 18.38 0.21 2.86
CA ASN A 61 18.33 0.08 1.41
C ASN A 61 16.91 0.07 0.87
N ARG A 62 16.03 -0.77 1.42
CA ARG A 62 14.60 -0.78 1.02
C ARG A 62 13.93 0.57 1.27
N ARG A 63 14.16 1.22 2.41
CA ARG A 63 13.62 2.58 2.67
C ARG A 63 14.11 3.59 1.63
N ASN A 64 15.40 3.56 1.30
CA ASN A 64 16.00 4.48 0.34
C ASN A 64 15.54 4.18 -1.10
N GLY A 65 15.28 2.91 -1.42
CA GLY A 65 14.76 2.47 -2.73
C GLY A 65 13.38 3.05 -3.06
N PHE A 66 12.54 3.30 -2.05
CA PHE A 66 11.20 3.87 -2.22
C PHE A 66 11.17 5.41 -2.05
N ARG A 67 12.32 6.08 -2.08
CA ARG A 67 12.39 7.54 -2.06
C ARG A 67 12.01 8.12 -3.42
N LYS A 68 11.32 9.27 -3.46
CA LYS A 68 10.85 9.91 -4.69
C LYS A 68 11.93 10.02 -5.78
N GLU A 69 13.12 10.47 -5.41
CA GLU A 69 14.24 10.63 -6.35
C GLU A 69 14.70 9.27 -6.90
N THR A 70 14.83 8.26 -6.03
CA THR A 70 15.27 6.91 -6.42
C THR A 70 14.23 6.18 -7.28
N VAL A 71 12.95 6.39 -7.00
CA VAL A 71 11.85 5.86 -7.83
C VAL A 71 11.83 6.56 -9.18
N ALA A 72 12.00 7.88 -9.23
CA ALA A 72 12.07 8.63 -10.48
C ALA A 72 13.25 8.16 -11.35
N GLU A 73 14.44 8.01 -10.77
CA GLU A 73 15.63 7.51 -11.45
C GLU A 73 15.42 6.08 -11.99
N PHE A 74 14.80 5.20 -11.20
CA PHE A 74 14.45 3.85 -11.64
C PHE A 74 13.57 3.87 -12.90
N PHE A 75 12.50 4.68 -12.91
CA PHE A 75 11.59 4.73 -14.06
C PHE A 75 12.21 5.43 -15.28
N THR A 76 13.08 6.42 -15.08
CA THR A 76 13.88 7.02 -16.17
C THR A 76 14.77 5.97 -16.83
N ASN A 77 15.51 5.21 -16.02
CA ASN A 77 16.41 4.16 -16.51
C ASN A 77 15.61 3.03 -17.19
N LEU A 78 14.45 2.67 -16.63
CA LEU A 78 13.56 1.68 -17.21
C LEU A 78 13.03 2.14 -18.58
N GLY A 79 12.61 3.40 -18.70
CA GLY A 79 12.17 3.99 -19.96
C GLY A 79 13.28 3.95 -21.02
N ALA A 80 14.48 4.39 -20.67
CA ALA A 80 15.63 4.35 -21.57
C ALA A 80 15.96 2.93 -22.06
N VAL A 81 15.85 1.92 -21.20
CA VAL A 81 16.02 0.53 -21.60
C VAL A 81 14.88 0.08 -22.52
N LEU A 82 13.63 0.37 -22.19
CA LEU A 82 12.48 -0.03 -23.02
C LEU A 82 12.45 0.66 -24.38
N ASP A 83 12.93 1.90 -24.46
CA ASP A 83 12.98 2.67 -25.71
C ASP A 83 14.22 2.32 -26.55
N GLY A 84 15.36 2.05 -25.90
CA GLY A 84 16.63 1.72 -26.56
C GLY A 84 16.77 0.24 -26.91
N SER A 85 16.06 -0.64 -26.20
CA SER A 85 15.96 -2.04 -26.58
C SER A 85 14.65 -2.24 -27.35
N SER A 86 14.77 -2.73 -28.60
CA SER A 86 13.66 -3.43 -29.27
C SER A 86 13.39 -4.75 -28.55
N VAL A 87 13.16 -4.71 -27.23
CA VAL A 87 12.52 -5.80 -26.52
C VAL A 87 11.13 -5.84 -27.10
N ARG A 88 10.98 -6.70 -28.11
CA ARG A 88 9.69 -7.19 -28.57
C ARG A 88 8.92 -7.44 -27.29
N THR A 89 7.91 -6.62 -27.04
CA THR A 89 6.89 -6.95 -26.07
C THR A 89 6.53 -8.38 -26.42
N THR A 90 6.94 -9.34 -25.61
CA THR A 90 6.52 -10.72 -25.78
C THR A 90 5.05 -10.65 -25.47
N SER A 91 4.26 -10.32 -26.49
CA SER A 91 2.83 -10.26 -26.38
C SER A 91 2.46 -11.63 -25.87
N HIS A 92 1.78 -11.67 -24.74
CA HIS A 92 1.22 -12.91 -24.20
C HIS A 92 0.25 -13.58 -25.22
N LEU A 93 0.00 -12.92 -26.36
CA LEU A 93 -0.73 -13.39 -27.52
C LEU A 93 0.09 -14.30 -28.47
N GLU A 94 1.43 -14.25 -28.50
CA GLU A 94 2.23 -15.12 -29.38
C GLU A 94 2.41 -16.55 -28.83
N PHE A 95 2.26 -16.75 -27.52
CA PHE A 95 2.42 -18.07 -26.89
C PHE A 95 1.30 -19.07 -27.25
N ARG A 96 0.17 -18.59 -27.83
CA ARG A 96 -0.91 -19.46 -28.32
C ARG A 96 -0.76 -19.89 -29.78
N ARG A 97 0.10 -19.25 -30.58
CA ARG A 97 0.23 -19.56 -32.01
C ARG A 97 1.19 -20.72 -32.30
N ASN A 98 2.23 -20.89 -31.46
CA ASN A 98 3.20 -21.99 -31.61
C ASN A 98 2.75 -23.34 -31.02
N ARG A 99 1.62 -23.41 -30.30
CA ARG A 99 1.08 -24.68 -29.79
C ARG A 99 0.16 -25.40 -30.79
N LEU A 100 -0.36 -24.70 -31.80
CA LEU A 100 -1.24 -25.27 -32.83
C LEU A 100 -0.49 -25.71 -34.10
N PHE A 101 0.73 -25.21 -34.32
CA PHE A 101 1.53 -25.58 -35.50
C PHE A 101 2.29 -26.91 -35.33
N ASN A 102 2.58 -27.31 -34.08
CA ASN A 102 3.36 -28.52 -33.80
C ASN A 102 2.49 -29.78 -33.60
N SER A 103 1.15 -29.65 -33.60
CA SER A 103 0.22 -30.78 -33.56
C SER A 103 -0.18 -31.29 -34.96
N SER A 104 0.23 -30.60 -36.03
CA SER A 104 -0.08 -30.99 -37.42
C SER A 104 1.10 -31.64 -38.17
N GLN A 105 2.21 -31.92 -37.47
CA GLN A 105 3.38 -32.64 -37.99
C GLN A 105 3.67 -33.96 -37.23
N ARG A 106 2.72 -34.40 -36.38
CA ARG A 106 2.69 -35.74 -35.81
C ARG A 106 1.36 -36.41 -36.15
N ARG A 107 1.19 -36.78 -37.42
CA ARG A 107 0.40 -37.91 -37.87
C ARG A 107 0.89 -38.32 -39.25
#